data_AF-A0A0R3UMP0-F1
#
_entry.id   AF-A0A0R3UMP0-F1
#
_cell.length_a   1.000
_cell.length_b   1.000
_cell.length_c   1.000
_cell.angle_alpha   90.00
_cell.angle_beta   90.00
_cell.angle_gamma   90.00
#
_symmetry.space_group_name_H-M   'P 1'
#
loop_
_entity.id
_entity.type
_entity.pdbx_description
1 polymer ?
#
loop_
_entity_poly.entity_id
_entity_poly.type
_entity_poly.pdbx_seq_one_letter_code
_entity_poly.pdbx_strand_id
1 'polypeptide(L)'
;MKRKMLMSFKISLLLTCLISVSTIVQFWSLNKSFARISEKSQASDTDQICRWPPQRVDDIHFVSGYNITLCIRLEARPLMSKRQKTYLLTDLFRVSRTIKEVSFDDLAALPRALWKRVKYPEVYHTYPQDVSMRQVVEAVKTGHPVFDMPQYNFPISILKTSTKVCSNNTKHDLVIVVKSSNLGWDARMAFREFMQRERARYPKLKVGVVFSLGLPRKRGGRLFNRDGNIISLPGTSGDMLDQFDGKEDVVMERINKEIENYDDIVLADYEDTY
;
A
#
# COMPACT_ATOMS: atom_id res chain seq x y z
N MET A 1 21.86 56.68 -45.07
CA MET A 1 21.11 56.36 -43.83
C MET A 1 19.75 55.67 -44.04
N LYS A 2 18.96 55.98 -45.09
CA LYS A 2 17.59 55.43 -45.27
C LYS A 2 17.49 53.89 -45.51
N ARG A 3 18.46 53.26 -46.18
CA ARG A 3 18.43 51.80 -46.46
C ARG A 3 18.66 50.91 -45.22
N LYS A 4 19.50 51.33 -44.25
CA LYS A 4 19.77 50.57 -43.02
C LYS A 4 18.58 50.59 -42.06
N MET A 5 17.85 51.72 -41.98
CA MET A 5 16.63 51.85 -41.18
C MET A 5 15.50 50.93 -41.69
N LEU A 6 15.30 50.86 -43.01
CA LEU A 6 14.25 50.03 -43.61
C LEU A 6 14.51 48.52 -43.41
N MET A 7 15.78 48.11 -43.41
CA MET A 7 16.16 46.71 -43.17
C MET A 7 16.00 46.33 -41.68
N SER A 8 16.39 47.23 -40.77
CA SER A 8 16.19 47.04 -39.32
C SER A 8 14.71 46.95 -38.94
N PHE A 9 13.85 47.73 -39.61
CA PHE A 9 12.41 47.70 -39.38
C PHE A 9 11.76 46.39 -39.86
N LYS A 10 12.20 45.87 -41.02
CA LYS A 10 11.73 44.57 -41.54
C LYS A 10 12.18 43.39 -40.66
N ILE A 11 13.40 43.42 -40.14
CA ILE A 11 13.91 42.38 -39.24
C ILE A 11 13.16 42.42 -37.89
N SER A 12 12.90 43.61 -37.36
CA SER A 12 12.10 43.77 -36.14
C SER A 12 10.67 43.25 -36.30
N LEU A 13 10.03 43.51 -37.45
CA LEU A 13 8.68 43.03 -37.74
C LEU A 13 8.61 41.51 -37.92
N LEU A 14 9.66 40.90 -38.51
CA LEU A 14 9.78 39.45 -38.64
C LEU A 14 9.99 38.76 -37.28
N LEU A 15 10.83 39.35 -36.40
CA LEU A 15 11.04 38.81 -35.05
C LEU A 15 9.76 38.87 -34.21
N THR A 16 9.01 39.97 -34.26
CA THR A 16 7.75 40.06 -33.49
C THR A 16 6.70 39.07 -33.99
N CYS A 17 6.65 38.83 -35.30
CA CYS A 17 5.76 37.83 -35.89
C CYS A 17 6.15 36.38 -35.51
N LEU A 18 7.44 36.07 -35.43
CA LEU A 18 7.91 34.75 -35.00
C LEU A 18 7.61 34.49 -33.51
N ILE A 19 7.75 35.51 -32.67
CA ILE A 19 7.44 35.41 -31.23
C ILE A 19 5.93 35.25 -31.01
N SER A 20 5.09 35.97 -31.76
CA SER A 20 3.63 35.82 -31.65
C SER A 20 3.16 34.44 -32.12
N VAL A 21 3.73 33.88 -33.18
CA VAL A 21 3.40 32.51 -33.63
C VAL A 21 3.86 31.47 -32.60
N SER A 22 5.07 31.61 -32.04
CA SER A 22 5.58 30.69 -31.01
C SER A 22 4.71 30.69 -29.75
N THR A 23 4.28 31.87 -29.30
CA THR A 23 3.40 31.99 -28.12
C THR A 23 2.01 31.41 -28.39
N ILE A 24 1.44 31.61 -29.58
CA ILE A 24 0.15 30.99 -29.97
C ILE A 24 0.26 29.46 -30.02
N VAL A 25 1.34 28.90 -30.57
CA VAL A 25 1.55 27.44 -30.63
C VAL A 25 1.76 26.85 -29.22
N GLN A 26 2.52 27.52 -28.35
CA GLN A 26 2.68 27.12 -26.95
C GLN A 26 1.35 27.20 -26.19
N PHE A 27 0.55 28.24 -26.42
CA PHE A 27 -0.77 28.39 -25.81
C PHE A 27 -1.74 27.31 -26.30
N TRP A 28 -1.73 26.98 -27.59
CA TRP A 28 -2.49 25.86 -28.15
C TRP A 28 -2.06 24.50 -27.56
N SER A 29 -0.76 24.28 -27.39
CA SER A 29 -0.20 23.09 -26.75
C SER A 29 -0.62 22.97 -25.27
N LEU A 30 -0.57 24.07 -24.53
CA LEU A 30 -1.01 24.15 -23.14
C LEU A 30 -2.52 23.93 -23.03
N ASN A 31 -3.33 24.51 -23.92
CA ASN A 31 -4.77 24.34 -23.92
C ASN A 31 -5.18 22.92 -24.31
N LYS A 32 -4.45 22.27 -25.23
CA LYS A 32 -4.63 20.84 -25.56
C LYS A 32 -4.23 19.92 -24.41
N SER A 33 -3.22 20.31 -23.63
CA SER A 33 -2.83 19.60 -22.41
C SER A 33 -3.85 19.78 -21.29
N PHE A 34 -4.39 21.00 -21.12
CA PHE A 34 -5.48 21.30 -20.18
C PHE A 34 -6.78 20.60 -20.55
N ALA A 35 -7.15 20.55 -21.84
CA ALA A 35 -8.31 19.79 -22.32
C ALA A 35 -8.15 18.29 -22.05
N ARG A 36 -6.95 17.73 -22.23
CA ARG A 36 -6.65 16.33 -21.92
C ARG A 36 -6.64 16.04 -20.41
N ILE A 37 -6.28 17.02 -19.58
CA ILE A 37 -6.40 16.94 -18.10
C ILE A 37 -7.87 17.02 -17.69
N SER A 38 -8.66 17.89 -18.33
CA SER A 38 -10.10 18.05 -18.08
C SER A 38 -10.91 16.82 -18.50
N GLU A 39 -10.56 16.16 -19.60
CA GLU A 39 -11.18 14.88 -20.01
C GLU A 39 -10.83 13.73 -19.06
N LYS A 40 -9.65 13.76 -18.42
CA LYS A 40 -9.29 12.75 -17.39
C LYS A 40 -9.97 12.98 -16.04
N SER A 41 -10.41 14.20 -15.74
CA SER A 41 -11.19 14.51 -14.52
C SER A 41 -12.69 14.23 -14.67
N GLN A 42 -13.14 13.84 -15.85
CA GLN A 42 -14.55 13.56 -16.13
C GLN A 42 -14.69 12.15 -16.71
N ALA A 43 -14.06 11.17 -16.05
CA ALA A 43 -14.48 9.79 -16.18
C ALA A 43 -15.92 9.71 -15.65
N SER A 44 -16.82 9.44 -16.59
CA SER A 44 -18.24 9.16 -16.41
C SER A 44 -18.50 8.41 -15.10
N ASP A 45 -19.41 8.96 -14.30
CA ASP A 45 -20.10 8.35 -13.16
C ASP A 45 -21.01 7.20 -13.66
N THR A 46 -20.44 6.27 -14.42
CA THR A 46 -20.95 4.91 -14.48
C THR A 46 -20.73 4.33 -13.11
N ASP A 47 -21.82 3.93 -12.45
CA ASP A 47 -21.90 3.36 -11.11
C ASP A 47 -20.88 2.22 -10.92
N GLN A 48 -19.62 2.60 -10.68
CA GLN A 48 -18.52 1.66 -10.61
C GLN A 48 -18.70 0.95 -9.28
N ILE A 49 -19.06 -0.34 -9.36
CA ILE A 49 -19.19 -1.19 -8.19
C ILE A 49 -17.79 -1.32 -7.58
N CYS A 50 -17.52 -0.51 -6.55
CA CYS A 50 -16.29 -0.57 -5.78
C CYS A 50 -16.29 -1.86 -4.95
N ARG A 51 -15.68 -2.91 -5.48
CA ARG A 51 -15.61 -4.22 -4.84
C ARG A 51 -14.18 -4.74 -4.81
N TRP A 52 -13.81 -5.45 -3.74
CA TRP A 52 -12.57 -6.22 -3.67
C TRP A 52 -12.84 -7.70 -3.30
N PRO A 53 -12.19 -8.69 -3.93
CA PRO A 53 -11.25 -8.55 -5.05
C PRO A 53 -11.95 -8.02 -6.32
N PRO A 54 -11.18 -7.42 -7.24
CA PRO A 54 -11.71 -6.99 -8.53
C PRO A 54 -12.27 -8.19 -9.31
N GLN A 55 -13.22 -7.95 -10.20
CA GLN A 55 -13.77 -9.03 -11.04
C GLN A 55 -12.78 -9.47 -12.11
N ARG A 56 -11.97 -8.55 -12.62
CA ARG A 56 -10.93 -8.83 -13.62
C ARG A 56 -9.60 -8.30 -13.12
N VAL A 57 -8.53 -9.01 -13.46
CA VAL A 57 -7.15 -8.59 -13.15
C VAL A 57 -6.81 -7.26 -13.82
N ASP A 58 -7.38 -7.00 -15.00
CA ASP A 58 -7.18 -5.74 -15.74
C ASP A 58 -7.71 -4.51 -14.99
N ASP A 59 -8.66 -4.69 -14.06
CA ASP A 59 -9.23 -3.58 -13.28
C ASP A 59 -8.22 -3.01 -12.27
N ILE A 60 -7.12 -3.75 -12.00
CA ILE A 60 -6.03 -3.33 -11.13
C ILE A 60 -4.70 -3.20 -11.88
N HIS A 61 -4.71 -3.35 -13.21
CA HIS A 61 -3.53 -3.19 -14.02
C HIS A 61 -3.21 -1.70 -14.24
N PHE A 62 -1.96 -1.31 -14.01
CA PHE A 62 -1.46 0.05 -14.16
C PHE A 62 -0.23 0.05 -15.08
N VAL A 63 0.24 1.23 -15.49
CA VAL A 63 1.27 1.43 -16.54
C VAL A 63 2.52 0.54 -16.40
N SER A 64 2.90 0.16 -15.18
CA SER A 64 4.10 -0.62 -14.88
C SER A 64 3.85 -1.90 -14.05
N GLY A 65 2.63 -2.42 -13.98
CA GLY A 65 2.32 -3.61 -13.17
C GLY A 65 0.91 -3.61 -12.59
N TYR A 66 0.76 -4.02 -11.35
CA TYR A 66 -0.52 -4.05 -10.65
C TYR A 66 -0.55 -3.04 -9.51
N ASN A 67 -1.68 -2.37 -9.31
CA ASN A 67 -1.92 -1.50 -8.18
C ASN A 67 -3.04 -2.08 -7.31
N ILE A 68 -2.69 -2.43 -6.08
CA ILE A 68 -3.60 -2.90 -5.05
C ILE A 68 -4.00 -1.68 -4.22
N THR A 69 -5.13 -1.08 -4.59
CA THR A 69 -5.83 -0.08 -3.78
C THR A 69 -7.24 -0.58 -3.55
N LEU A 70 -7.76 -0.46 -2.32
CA LEU A 70 -9.17 -0.78 -2.09
C LEU A 70 -10.04 0.31 -2.73
N CYS A 71 -10.95 -0.08 -3.62
CA CYS A 71 -12.03 0.80 -4.05
C CYS A 71 -13.05 0.88 -2.91
N ILE A 72 -13.21 2.06 -2.31
CA ILE A 72 -14.10 2.28 -1.17
C ILE A 72 -15.01 3.45 -1.48
N ARG A 73 -16.33 3.26 -1.31
CA ARG A 73 -17.33 4.32 -1.38
C ARG A 73 -17.76 4.68 0.03
N LEU A 74 -17.72 5.95 0.39
CA LEU A 74 -18.27 6.43 1.66
C LEU A 74 -19.77 6.67 1.49
N GLU A 75 -20.57 6.21 2.45
CA GLU A 75 -21.99 6.51 2.45
C GLU A 75 -22.25 7.99 2.72
N ALA A 76 -23.01 8.64 1.85
CA ALA A 76 -23.37 10.05 2.01
C ALA A 76 -24.32 10.23 3.20
N ARG A 77 -23.77 10.52 4.39
CA ARG A 77 -24.59 10.92 5.53
C ARG A 77 -24.82 12.45 5.50
N PRO A 78 -26.04 12.92 5.80
CA PRO A 78 -26.22 14.32 6.15
C PRO A 78 -25.33 14.66 7.36
N LEU A 79 -24.86 15.90 7.41
CA LEU A 79 -23.92 16.49 8.38
C LEU A 79 -24.43 16.51 9.85
N MET A 80 -25.23 15.53 10.26
CA MET A 80 -25.72 15.34 11.62
C MET A 80 -24.60 14.71 12.44
N SER A 81 -24.00 15.54 13.30
CA SER A 81 -22.91 15.27 14.25
C SER A 81 -22.46 13.80 14.30
N LYS A 82 -21.28 13.50 13.73
CA LYS A 82 -20.55 12.27 14.05
C LYS A 82 -20.33 12.27 15.56
N ARG A 83 -21.20 11.58 16.32
CA ARG A 83 -20.96 11.40 17.76
C ARG A 83 -19.69 10.57 17.85
N GLN A 84 -18.62 11.19 18.35
CA GLN A 84 -17.33 10.53 18.48
C GLN A 84 -17.52 9.26 19.31
N LYS A 85 -17.09 8.13 18.77
CA LYS A 85 -17.22 6.84 19.44
C LYS A 85 -16.32 6.83 20.68
N THR A 86 -16.90 6.49 21.82
CA THR A 86 -16.19 6.38 23.10
C THR A 86 -16.18 4.94 23.59
N TYR A 87 -15.22 4.62 24.44
CA TYR A 87 -15.01 3.30 25.02
C TYR A 87 -14.82 3.44 26.53
N LEU A 88 -15.41 2.54 27.31
CA LEU A 88 -15.11 2.48 28.74
C LEU A 88 -13.70 1.93 28.94
N LEU A 89 -12.90 2.61 29.76
CA LEU A 89 -11.55 2.11 30.10
C LEU A 89 -11.57 0.71 30.71
N THR A 90 -12.63 0.34 31.43
CA THR A 90 -12.80 -1.00 32.01
C THR A 90 -12.99 -2.08 30.96
N ASP A 91 -13.44 -1.74 29.75
CA ASP A 91 -13.63 -2.71 28.67
C ASP A 91 -12.29 -3.00 27.98
N LEU A 92 -11.42 -1.99 27.88
CA LEU A 92 -10.13 -2.08 27.19
C LEU A 92 -8.97 -2.50 28.13
N PHE A 93 -9.04 -2.19 29.41
CA PHE A 93 -7.95 -2.38 30.37
C PHE A 93 -8.41 -3.09 31.65
N ARG A 94 -7.52 -3.85 32.28
CA ARG A 94 -7.73 -4.52 33.57
C ARG A 94 -7.60 -3.52 34.72
N VAL A 95 -8.50 -2.54 34.83
CA VAL A 95 -8.51 -1.48 35.86
C VAL A 95 -9.77 -1.51 36.74
N SER A 96 -9.67 -0.99 37.96
CA SER A 96 -10.76 -0.96 38.94
C SER A 96 -11.64 0.28 38.76
N ARG A 97 -12.94 0.09 38.50
CA ARG A 97 -14.09 1.04 38.60
C ARG A 97 -13.91 2.50 38.14
N THR A 98 -12.87 2.84 37.40
CA THR A 98 -12.78 4.16 36.75
C THR A 98 -13.78 4.19 35.59
N ILE A 99 -14.97 4.76 35.81
CA ILE A 99 -15.98 5.03 34.77
C ILE A 99 -15.50 6.25 33.97
N LYS A 100 -14.40 6.09 33.25
CA LYS A 100 -13.94 7.08 32.28
C LYS A 100 -14.15 6.48 30.90
N GLU A 101 -14.97 7.17 30.13
CA GLU A 101 -15.05 6.97 28.70
C GLU A 101 -13.90 7.72 28.03
N VAL A 102 -13.30 7.08 27.02
CA VAL A 102 -12.22 7.65 26.21
C VAL A 102 -12.56 7.49 24.74
N SER A 103 -12.32 8.53 23.95
CA SER A 103 -12.34 8.44 22.49
C SER A 103 -11.11 7.69 21.97
N PHE A 104 -11.09 7.37 20.68
CA PHE A 104 -9.91 6.79 20.04
C PHE A 104 -8.68 7.72 20.14
N ASP A 105 -8.87 9.02 19.92
CA ASP A 105 -7.80 10.01 20.03
C ASP A 105 -7.26 10.10 21.46
N ASP A 106 -8.12 9.95 22.47
CA ASP A 106 -7.71 9.92 23.87
C ASP A 106 -6.83 8.72 24.22
N LEU A 107 -6.97 7.59 23.51
CA LEU A 107 -6.18 6.38 23.78
C LEU A 107 -4.68 6.65 23.63
N ALA A 108 -4.30 7.45 22.62
CA ALA A 108 -2.90 7.80 22.37
C ALA A 108 -2.27 8.59 23.54
N ALA A 109 -3.08 9.36 24.27
CA ALA A 109 -2.64 10.14 25.43
C ALA A 109 -2.62 9.36 26.76
N LEU A 110 -3.09 8.09 26.78
CA LEU A 110 -3.15 7.32 28.01
C LEU A 110 -1.76 6.95 28.55
N PRO A 111 -1.56 6.97 29.89
CA PRO A 111 -0.30 6.58 30.51
C PRO A 111 0.17 5.19 30.08
N ARG A 112 1.47 5.04 29.79
CA ARG A 112 2.10 3.74 29.41
C ARG A 112 1.83 2.59 30.39
N ALA A 113 1.64 2.90 31.67
CA ALA A 113 1.31 1.88 32.68
C ALA A 113 -0.05 1.20 32.43
N LEU A 114 -1.00 1.90 31.79
CA LEU A 114 -2.28 1.31 31.40
C LEU A 114 -2.13 0.34 30.23
N TRP A 115 -1.28 0.67 29.25
CA TRP A 115 -0.99 -0.21 28.11
C TRP A 115 -0.41 -1.57 28.53
N LYS A 116 0.27 -1.65 29.68
CA LYS A 116 0.71 -2.93 30.29
C LYS A 116 -0.44 -3.79 30.85
N ARG A 117 -1.64 -3.23 31.01
CA ARG A 117 -2.84 -3.86 31.59
C ARG A 117 -3.94 -4.07 30.56
N VAL A 118 -3.63 -3.97 29.27
CA VAL A 118 -4.55 -4.19 28.16
C VAL A 118 -5.25 -5.55 28.28
N LYS A 119 -6.53 -5.58 27.93
CA LYS A 119 -7.29 -6.82 27.71
C LYS A 119 -7.20 -7.19 26.23
N TYR A 120 -6.69 -8.39 25.99
CA TYR A 120 -6.65 -9.00 24.67
C TYR A 120 -7.74 -10.08 24.61
N PRO A 121 -8.55 -10.14 23.53
CA PRO A 121 -8.44 -9.36 22.28
C PRO A 121 -9.19 -8.03 22.25
N GLU A 122 -9.83 -7.58 23.33
CA GLU A 122 -10.79 -6.47 23.36
C GLU A 122 -10.22 -5.16 22.79
N VAL A 123 -8.94 -4.86 23.05
CA VAL A 123 -8.24 -3.69 22.50
C VAL A 123 -8.19 -3.66 20.96
N TYR A 124 -8.36 -4.81 20.29
CA TYR A 124 -8.38 -4.88 18.82
C TYR A 124 -9.66 -4.27 18.22
N HIS A 125 -10.67 -3.95 19.05
CA HIS A 125 -11.81 -3.16 18.59
C HIS A 125 -11.50 -1.67 18.41
N THR A 126 -10.36 -1.21 18.94
CA THR A 126 -9.94 0.19 18.84
C THR A 126 -8.67 0.35 18.02
N TYR A 127 -7.84 -0.68 17.88
CA TYR A 127 -6.57 -0.59 17.15
C TYR A 127 -6.61 -1.39 15.82
N PRO A 128 -6.01 -0.91 14.73
CA PRO A 128 -5.25 0.34 14.58
C PRO A 128 -6.12 1.58 14.34
N GLN A 129 -7.43 1.41 14.19
CA GLN A 129 -8.39 2.48 13.94
C GLN A 129 -9.69 2.16 14.66
N ASP A 130 -10.48 3.19 14.95
CA ASP A 130 -11.79 3.08 15.60
C ASP A 130 -12.93 2.67 14.65
N VAL A 131 -12.57 2.01 13.55
CA VAL A 131 -13.49 1.50 12.53
C VAL A 131 -13.72 0.00 12.72
N SER A 132 -14.95 -0.44 12.47
CA SER A 132 -15.26 -1.87 12.47
C SER A 132 -14.69 -2.53 11.21
N MET A 133 -13.46 -3.02 11.29
CA MET A 133 -12.78 -3.67 10.15
C MET A 133 -13.60 -4.83 9.57
N ARG A 134 -14.37 -5.55 10.40
CA ARG A 134 -15.28 -6.60 9.92
C ARG A 134 -16.34 -6.03 8.97
N GLN A 135 -17.01 -4.95 9.38
CA GLN A 135 -18.07 -4.33 8.57
C GLN A 135 -17.48 -3.67 7.31
N VAL A 136 -16.33 -3.01 7.44
CA VAL A 136 -15.60 -2.43 6.29
C VAL A 136 -15.26 -3.53 5.27
N VAL A 137 -14.66 -4.64 5.71
CA VAL A 137 -14.28 -5.74 4.81
C VAL A 137 -15.50 -6.38 4.15
N GLU A 138 -16.60 -6.56 4.90
CA GLU A 138 -17.84 -7.12 4.36
C GLU A 138 -18.47 -6.21 3.30
N ALA A 139 -18.56 -4.91 3.57
CA ALA A 139 -19.06 -3.90 2.63
C ALA A 139 -18.20 -3.84 1.36
N VAL A 140 -16.88 -3.74 1.50
CA VAL A 140 -15.92 -3.72 0.38
C VAL A 140 -16.00 -5.02 -0.44
N LYS A 141 -16.18 -6.18 0.21
CA LYS A 141 -16.31 -7.47 -0.49
C LYS A 141 -17.61 -7.61 -1.27
N THR A 142 -18.66 -6.92 -0.84
CA THR A 142 -19.99 -7.00 -1.43
C THR A 142 -20.32 -5.82 -2.36
N GLY A 143 -19.45 -4.82 -2.43
CA GLY A 143 -19.65 -3.63 -3.25
C GLY A 143 -20.46 -2.51 -2.60
N HIS A 144 -20.75 -2.63 -1.30
CA HIS A 144 -21.54 -1.64 -0.56
C HIS A 144 -20.68 -0.48 -0.04
N PRO A 145 -21.27 0.71 0.17
CA PRO A 145 -20.60 1.80 0.87
C PRO A 145 -20.18 1.42 2.29
N VAL A 146 -19.10 2.06 2.76
CA VAL A 146 -18.69 2.02 4.17
C VAL A 146 -19.17 3.28 4.88
N PHE A 147 -19.39 3.16 6.20
CA PHE A 147 -19.77 4.31 7.03
C PHE A 147 -18.57 5.11 7.55
N ASP A 148 -17.42 4.45 7.67
CA ASP A 148 -16.18 5.05 8.11
C ASP A 148 -15.06 4.68 7.14
N MET A 149 -14.38 5.70 6.61
CA MET A 149 -13.26 5.51 5.69
C MET A 149 -12.04 5.02 6.48
N PRO A 150 -11.47 3.85 6.15
CA PRO A 150 -10.22 3.42 6.76
C PRO A 150 -9.10 4.39 6.39
N GLN A 151 -8.30 4.82 7.37
CA GLN A 151 -7.22 5.80 7.14
C GLN A 151 -6.00 5.21 6.41
N TYR A 152 -5.91 3.88 6.25
CA TYR A 152 -4.71 3.19 5.71
C TYR A 152 -4.95 2.55 4.34
N ASN A 153 -5.77 3.17 3.49
CA ASN A 153 -5.98 2.72 2.10
C ASN A 153 -4.95 3.37 1.16
N PHE A 154 -3.67 3.11 1.39
CA PHE A 154 -2.62 3.60 0.50
C PHE A 154 -2.50 2.69 -0.73
N PRO A 155 -2.27 3.26 -1.93
CA PRO A 155 -1.98 2.46 -3.09
C PRO A 155 -0.70 1.64 -2.91
N ILE A 156 -0.78 0.34 -3.17
CA ILE A 156 0.36 -0.58 -3.14
C ILE A 156 0.64 -1.07 -4.56
N SER A 157 1.79 -0.74 -5.11
CA SER A 157 2.25 -1.26 -6.40
C SER A 157 2.96 -2.60 -6.24
N ILE A 158 2.59 -3.57 -7.08
CA ILE A 158 3.33 -4.82 -7.22
C ILE A 158 4.51 -4.58 -8.14
N LEU A 159 5.71 -4.70 -7.58
CA LEU A 159 6.99 -4.51 -8.27
C LEU A 159 7.42 -5.78 -9.01
N LYS A 160 7.20 -6.95 -8.40
CA LYS A 160 7.52 -8.26 -8.97
C LYS A 160 6.46 -9.29 -8.57
N THR A 161 6.21 -10.23 -9.46
CA THR A 161 5.25 -11.33 -9.29
C THR A 161 5.83 -12.57 -9.96
N SER A 162 5.45 -13.76 -9.46
CA SER A 162 5.90 -15.03 -9.99
C SER A 162 5.40 -15.25 -11.42
N THR A 163 6.30 -15.68 -12.31
CA THR A 163 5.94 -16.15 -13.65
C THR A 163 5.66 -17.65 -13.71
N LYS A 164 5.74 -18.38 -12.60
CA LYS A 164 5.42 -19.81 -12.49
C LYS A 164 4.08 -20.09 -11.80
N VAL A 165 3.64 -19.21 -10.91
CA VAL A 165 2.42 -19.43 -10.11
C VAL A 165 1.28 -18.55 -10.61
N CYS A 166 0.22 -19.18 -11.11
CA CYS A 166 -1.00 -18.53 -11.62
C CYS A 166 -0.76 -17.52 -12.76
N SER A 167 0.37 -17.63 -13.44
CA SER A 167 0.70 -16.94 -14.69
C SER A 167 0.30 -17.79 -15.91
N ASN A 168 0.16 -17.18 -17.08
CA ASN A 168 0.06 -17.88 -18.38
C ASN A 168 -0.92 -19.08 -18.40
N ASN A 169 -2.10 -18.93 -17.78
CA ASN A 169 -3.13 -19.97 -17.64
C ASN A 169 -2.70 -21.22 -16.84
N THR A 170 -1.62 -21.15 -16.06
CA THR A 170 -1.28 -22.19 -15.09
C THR A 170 -2.39 -22.30 -14.04
N LYS A 171 -2.88 -23.52 -13.82
CA LYS A 171 -3.91 -23.83 -12.83
C LYS A 171 -3.31 -24.60 -11.68
N HIS A 172 -3.62 -24.16 -10.47
CA HIS A 172 -3.21 -24.78 -9.21
C HIS A 172 -4.46 -25.19 -8.44
N ASP A 173 -4.40 -26.33 -7.77
CA ASP A 173 -5.47 -26.80 -6.87
C ASP A 173 -5.42 -26.03 -5.54
N LEU A 174 -4.23 -25.58 -5.16
CA LEU A 174 -3.96 -24.77 -3.97
C LEU A 174 -2.86 -23.75 -4.26
N VAL A 175 -3.05 -22.52 -3.82
CA VAL A 175 -2.01 -21.49 -3.80
C VAL A 175 -1.75 -21.10 -2.35
N ILE A 176 -0.50 -21.21 -1.93
CA ILE A 176 -0.04 -20.81 -0.60
C ILE A 176 0.73 -19.49 -0.75
N VAL A 177 0.22 -18.45 -0.10
CA VAL A 177 0.89 -17.15 0.01
C VAL A 177 1.49 -17.04 1.41
N VAL A 178 2.81 -17.02 1.49
CA VAL A 178 3.54 -16.99 2.77
C VAL A 178 4.00 -15.56 3.05
N LYS A 179 3.48 -14.91 4.11
CA LYS A 179 4.08 -13.65 4.61
C LYS A 179 5.49 -13.97 5.10
N SER A 180 6.51 -13.28 4.57
CA SER A 180 7.90 -13.49 4.94
C SER A 180 8.61 -12.15 5.08
N SER A 181 9.51 -12.02 6.05
CA SER A 181 10.37 -10.85 6.18
C SER A 181 11.49 -10.84 5.13
N ASN A 182 12.02 -9.66 4.79
CA ASN A 182 13.12 -9.48 3.84
C ASN A 182 14.35 -10.34 4.17
N LEU A 183 14.69 -10.43 5.45
CA LEU A 183 15.86 -11.14 5.97
C LEU A 183 15.61 -12.64 6.25
N GLY A 184 14.38 -13.12 6.02
CA GLY A 184 13.98 -14.52 6.26
C GLY A 184 14.48 -15.52 5.22
N TRP A 185 15.67 -15.35 4.64
CA TRP A 185 16.18 -16.17 3.53
C TRP A 185 16.21 -17.66 3.85
N ASP A 186 16.75 -18.00 5.02
CA ASP A 186 16.91 -19.40 5.43
C ASP A 186 15.56 -20.06 5.71
N ALA A 187 14.62 -19.30 6.28
CA ALA A 187 13.25 -19.76 6.49
C ALA A 187 12.52 -20.03 5.17
N ARG A 188 12.68 -19.13 4.18
CA ARG A 188 12.14 -19.37 2.83
C ARG A 188 12.77 -20.60 2.19
N MET A 189 14.08 -20.81 2.36
CA MET A 189 14.75 -21.99 1.82
C MET A 189 14.25 -23.29 2.46
N ALA A 190 14.18 -23.34 3.78
CA ALA A 190 13.62 -24.48 4.49
C ALA A 190 12.17 -24.78 4.07
N PHE A 191 11.35 -23.73 3.85
CA PHE A 191 9.99 -23.89 3.35
C PHE A 191 9.95 -24.42 1.92
N ARG A 192 10.81 -23.95 1.02
CA ARG A 192 10.93 -24.48 -0.36
C ARG A 192 11.28 -25.96 -0.35
N GLU A 193 12.27 -26.36 0.44
CA GLU A 193 12.66 -27.77 0.57
C GLU A 193 11.53 -28.64 1.12
N PHE A 194 10.80 -28.13 2.13
CA PHE A 194 9.60 -28.79 2.64
C PHE A 194 8.56 -28.98 1.54
N MET A 195 8.22 -27.94 0.80
CA MET A 195 7.24 -28.00 -0.27
C MET A 195 7.69 -28.90 -1.44
N GLN A 196 8.99 -28.99 -1.71
CA GLN A 196 9.52 -29.93 -2.69
C GLN A 196 9.26 -31.39 -2.27
N ARG A 197 9.45 -31.73 -0.99
CA ARG A 197 9.14 -33.06 -0.45
C ARG A 197 7.65 -33.36 -0.50
N GLU A 198 6.80 -32.39 -0.16
CA GLU A 198 5.34 -32.57 -0.20
C GLU A 198 4.83 -32.76 -1.64
N ARG A 199 5.38 -32.05 -2.62
CA ARG A 199 5.07 -32.27 -4.05
C ARG A 199 5.44 -33.68 -4.50
N ALA A 200 6.56 -34.22 -4.02
CA ALA A 200 6.97 -35.59 -4.33
C ALA A 200 6.03 -36.64 -3.71
N ARG A 201 5.49 -36.36 -2.52
CA ARG A 201 4.50 -37.23 -1.84
C ARG A 201 3.12 -37.19 -2.51
N TYR A 202 2.70 -36.03 -3.02
CA TYR A 202 1.39 -35.81 -3.62
C TYR A 202 1.49 -35.22 -5.03
N PRO A 203 2.04 -35.95 -6.02
CA PRO A 203 2.38 -35.42 -7.34
C PRO A 203 1.16 -35.01 -8.19
N LYS A 204 -0.04 -35.46 -7.83
CA LYS A 204 -1.29 -35.08 -8.50
C LYS A 204 -1.84 -33.74 -8.01
N LEU A 205 -1.42 -33.25 -6.85
CA LEU A 205 -1.86 -31.98 -6.27
C LEU A 205 -0.95 -30.85 -6.74
N LYS A 206 -1.47 -29.94 -7.56
CA LYS A 206 -0.72 -28.79 -8.09
C LYS A 206 -0.73 -27.65 -7.09
N VAL A 207 0.31 -27.59 -6.26
CA VAL A 207 0.47 -26.54 -5.25
C VAL A 207 1.43 -25.44 -5.71
N GLY A 208 0.87 -24.24 -5.92
CA GLY A 208 1.61 -23.01 -6.15
C GLY A 208 2.02 -22.39 -4.81
N VAL A 209 3.26 -21.90 -4.71
CA VAL A 209 3.77 -21.26 -3.49
C VAL A 209 4.42 -19.96 -3.88
N VAL A 210 4.07 -18.89 -3.18
CA VAL A 210 4.75 -17.60 -3.31
C VAL A 210 5.00 -16.98 -1.94
N PHE A 211 6.09 -16.25 -1.79
CA PHE A 211 6.42 -15.44 -0.63
C PHE A 211 6.03 -13.99 -0.88
N SER A 212 5.26 -13.39 0.02
CA SER A 212 4.88 -11.98 -0.03
C SER A 212 5.84 -11.17 0.83
N LEU A 213 6.52 -10.21 0.21
CA LEU A 213 7.52 -9.32 0.81
C LEU A 213 7.21 -7.86 0.46
N GLY A 214 7.56 -6.96 1.38
CA GLY A 214 7.72 -5.53 1.10
C GLY A 214 9.18 -5.17 0.79
N LEU A 215 9.46 -3.87 0.71
CA LEU A 215 10.80 -3.29 0.62
C LEU A 215 11.48 -3.28 2.00
N PRO A 216 12.81 -3.49 2.07
CA PRO A 216 13.51 -3.46 3.34
C PRO A 216 13.52 -2.05 3.93
N ARG A 217 13.46 -1.99 5.26
CA ARG A 217 13.63 -0.74 6.01
C ARG A 217 15.01 -0.15 5.74
N LYS A 218 15.07 1.17 5.53
CA LYS A 218 16.35 1.87 5.40
C LYS A 218 17.09 1.97 6.73
N ARG A 219 16.36 2.27 7.82
CA ARG A 219 16.94 2.51 9.15
C ARG A 219 16.04 2.09 10.31
N GLY A 220 16.66 1.98 11.47
CA GLY A 220 16.06 1.82 12.79
C GLY A 220 16.30 0.45 13.43
N GLY A 221 17.03 -0.44 12.75
CA GLY A 221 17.44 -1.74 13.28
C GLY A 221 16.31 -2.51 13.96
N ARG A 222 16.62 -3.11 15.12
CA ARG A 222 15.65 -3.85 15.94
C ARG A 222 14.56 -3.00 16.58
N LEU A 223 14.64 -1.67 16.48
CA LEU A 223 13.69 -0.76 17.11
C LEU A 223 12.59 -0.38 16.12
N PHE A 224 11.38 -0.38 16.64
CA PHE A 224 10.20 0.00 15.90
C PHE A 224 9.39 0.99 16.71
N ASN A 225 8.92 2.05 16.06
CA ASN A 225 8.11 3.09 16.68
C ASN A 225 6.66 2.93 16.20
N ARG A 226 5.77 2.62 17.13
CA ARG A 226 4.33 2.56 16.90
C ARG A 226 3.66 3.69 17.67
N ASP A 227 3.45 4.82 17.00
CA ASP A 227 2.78 6.00 17.56
C ASP A 227 3.40 6.47 18.89
N GLY A 228 4.74 6.55 18.94
CA GLY A 228 5.49 6.93 20.13
C GLY A 228 5.81 5.77 21.09
N ASN A 229 5.32 4.56 20.79
CA ASN A 229 5.66 3.35 21.53
C ASN A 229 6.82 2.63 20.84
N ILE A 230 8.00 2.73 21.45
CA ILE A 230 9.21 2.05 20.97
C ILE A 230 9.18 0.60 21.47
N ILE A 231 9.20 -0.34 20.53
CA ILE A 231 9.28 -1.78 20.79
C ILE A 231 10.60 -2.27 20.19
N SER A 232 11.33 -3.09 20.94
CA SER A 232 12.54 -3.76 20.46
C SER A 232 12.21 -5.21 20.09
N LEU A 233 12.58 -5.63 18.89
CA LEU A 233 12.49 -7.02 18.47
C LEU A 233 13.66 -7.81 19.09
N PRO A 234 13.40 -8.82 19.94
CA PRO A 234 14.46 -9.58 20.58
C PRO A 234 15.01 -10.69 19.67
N GLY A 235 16.14 -11.26 20.09
CA GLY A 235 16.73 -12.47 19.49
C GLY A 235 17.34 -12.24 18.11
N THR A 236 17.57 -13.35 17.41
CA THR A 236 18.31 -13.38 16.14
C THR A 236 17.66 -12.52 15.05
N SER A 237 16.32 -12.44 15.01
CA SER A 237 15.62 -11.57 14.08
C SER A 237 15.92 -10.09 14.32
N GLY A 238 16.00 -9.67 15.60
CA GLY A 238 16.43 -8.31 15.97
C GLY A 238 17.90 -8.06 15.63
N ASP A 239 18.76 -9.02 15.93
CA ASP A 239 20.20 -8.89 15.65
C ASP A 239 20.48 -8.77 14.14
N MET A 240 19.73 -9.49 13.30
CA MET A 240 19.80 -9.33 11.84
C MET A 240 19.35 -7.95 11.39
N LEU A 241 18.30 -7.37 11.99
CA LEU A 241 17.87 -6.01 11.64
C LEU A 241 18.95 -4.98 11.96
N ASP A 242 19.65 -5.12 13.09
CA ASP A 242 20.78 -4.24 13.42
C ASP A 242 21.96 -4.46 12.46
N GLN A 243 22.27 -5.71 12.12
CA GLN A 243 23.37 -6.05 11.22
C GLN A 243 23.18 -5.42 9.82
N PHE A 244 21.94 -5.32 9.36
CA PHE A 244 21.56 -4.79 8.06
C PHE A 244 20.99 -3.36 8.11
N ASP A 245 21.12 -2.66 9.24
CA ASP A 245 20.70 -1.27 9.36
C ASP A 245 21.50 -0.37 8.38
N GLY A 246 20.79 0.40 7.54
CA GLY A 246 21.40 1.22 6.48
C GLY A 246 22.02 0.41 5.32
N LYS A 247 21.67 -0.87 5.17
CA LYS A 247 22.14 -1.75 4.10
C LYS A 247 21.01 -2.25 3.20
N GLU A 248 20.00 -1.40 2.98
CA GLU A 248 18.82 -1.73 2.18
C GLU A 248 19.19 -2.20 0.77
N ASP A 249 20.22 -1.60 0.15
CA ASP A 249 20.68 -1.95 -1.20
C ASP A 249 21.22 -3.39 -1.25
N VAL A 250 21.96 -3.80 -0.22
CA VAL A 250 22.50 -5.17 -0.10
C VAL A 250 21.36 -6.18 0.07
N VAL A 251 20.36 -5.83 0.89
CA VAL A 251 19.18 -6.68 1.10
C VAL A 251 18.38 -6.79 -0.20
N MET A 252 18.17 -5.68 -0.91
CA MET A 252 17.48 -5.66 -2.20
C MET A 252 18.22 -6.44 -3.28
N GLU A 253 19.54 -6.33 -3.37
CA GLU A 253 20.34 -7.12 -4.31
C GLU A 253 20.14 -8.62 -4.07
N ARG A 254 20.13 -9.04 -2.79
CA ARG A 254 19.90 -10.44 -2.43
C ARG A 254 18.47 -10.90 -2.74
N ILE A 255 17.45 -10.06 -2.50
CA ILE A 255 16.07 -10.35 -2.86
C ILE A 255 15.92 -10.49 -4.38
N ASN A 256 16.54 -9.61 -5.17
CA ASN A 256 16.49 -9.69 -6.63
C ASN A 256 17.14 -10.98 -7.15
N LYS A 257 18.29 -11.36 -6.61
CA LYS A 257 18.93 -12.66 -6.90
C LYS A 257 18.01 -13.84 -6.54
N GLU A 258 17.29 -13.75 -5.42
CA GLU A 258 16.35 -14.79 -5.01
C GLU A 258 15.14 -14.87 -5.95
N ILE A 259 14.60 -13.73 -6.38
CA ILE A 259 13.54 -13.64 -7.40
C ILE A 259 13.99 -14.32 -8.69
N GLU A 260 15.20 -14.02 -9.17
CA GLU A 260 15.75 -14.62 -10.40
C GLU A 260 15.93 -16.13 -10.28
N ASN A 261 16.42 -16.61 -9.13
CA ASN A 261 16.71 -18.02 -8.93
C ASN A 261 15.47 -18.89 -8.74
N TYR A 262 14.46 -18.40 -8.02
CA TYR A 262 13.31 -19.22 -7.61
C TYR A 262 12.01 -18.83 -8.31
N ASP A 263 11.83 -17.56 -8.65
CA ASP A 263 10.61 -17.01 -9.26
C ASP A 263 9.34 -17.31 -8.44
N ASP A 264 9.44 -17.13 -7.12
CA ASP A 264 8.37 -17.40 -6.16
C ASP A 264 8.19 -16.25 -5.13
N ILE A 265 8.58 -15.03 -5.47
CA ILE A 265 8.40 -13.84 -4.63
C ILE A 265 7.42 -12.88 -5.29
N VAL A 266 6.44 -12.41 -4.51
CA VAL A 266 5.62 -11.24 -4.81
C VAL A 266 6.17 -10.08 -3.99
N LEU A 267 6.80 -9.13 -4.66
CA LEU A 267 7.40 -7.95 -4.05
C LEU A 267 6.49 -6.73 -4.30
N ALA A 268 6.16 -6.02 -3.24
CA ALA A 268 5.36 -4.80 -3.29
C ALA A 268 6.10 -3.59 -2.72
N ASP A 269 5.65 -2.39 -3.08
CA ASP A 269 6.31 -1.10 -2.80
C ASP A 269 6.00 -0.49 -1.42
N TYR A 270 5.66 -1.32 -0.43
CA TYR A 270 5.54 -0.87 0.97
C TYR A 270 6.80 -1.22 1.75
N GLU A 271 7.17 -0.40 2.74
CA GLU A 271 8.24 -0.78 3.67
C GLU A 271 7.74 -1.95 4.54
N ASP A 272 8.46 -3.08 4.48
CA ASP A 272 8.15 -4.28 5.25
C ASP A 272 8.50 -4.03 6.72
N THR A 273 7.45 -3.74 7.47
CA THR A 273 7.48 -3.60 8.93
C THR A 273 6.53 -4.66 9.52
N TYR A 274 6.51 -4.79 10.85
CA TYR A 274 5.66 -5.70 11.67
C TYR A 274 4.78 -6.74 10.92
#